data_AF-A0A2M7FII7-F1
#
_entry.id   AF-A0A2M7FII7-F1
#
_cell.length_a   1.000
_cell.length_b   1.000
_cell.length_c   1.000
_cell.angle_alpha   90.00
_cell.angle_beta   90.00
_cell.angle_gamma   90.00
#
_symmetry.space_group_name_H-M   'P 1'
#
loop_
_entity.id
_entity.type
_entity.pdbx_description
1 polymer ?
#
loop_
_entity_poly.entity_id
_entity_poly.type
_entity_poly.pdbx_seq_one_letter_code
_entity_poly.pdbx_strand_id
1 'polypeptide(L)'
;MLVTRDALQLVADVQEEREPEQLAQRFLGEADLVLAEGFSLCATPKIEVLRRACGKPPRCAIEDGLLALVTDMDEVYPQLRHFALDDIGGIVDFMQGRR
;
A
#
# COMPACT_ATOMS: atom_id res chain seq x y z
N MET A 1 13.25 1.94 -20.30
CA MET A 1 13.46 0.62 -19.66
C MET A 1 14.94 0.50 -19.34
N LEU A 2 15.31 0.47 -18.05
CA LEU A 2 16.66 0.18 -17.59
C LEU A 2 16.70 -1.29 -17.16
N VAL A 3 17.62 -2.05 -17.73
CA VAL A 3 17.82 -3.46 -17.38
C VAL A 3 19.24 -3.62 -16.88
N THR A 4 19.39 -4.14 -15.68
CA THR A 4 20.65 -4.61 -15.13
C THR A 4 20.58 -6.13 -14.99
N ARG A 5 21.67 -6.76 -14.55
CA ARG A 5 21.67 -8.22 -14.29
C ARG A 5 20.56 -8.62 -13.32
N ASP A 6 20.26 -7.76 -12.35
CA ASP A 6 19.46 -8.11 -11.17
C ASP A 6 18.23 -7.21 -10.97
N ALA A 7 18.01 -6.24 -11.86
CA ALA A 7 16.89 -5.29 -11.76
C ALA A 7 16.38 -4.82 -13.13
N LEU A 8 15.06 -4.66 -13.23
CA LEU A 8 14.35 -4.09 -14.37
C LEU A 8 13.54 -2.87 -13.90
N GLN A 9 13.71 -1.73 -14.55
CA GLN A 9 12.91 -0.53 -14.30
C GLN A 9 12.26 -0.04 -15.61
N LEU A 10 10.94 0.09 -15.60
CA LEU A 10 10.16 0.65 -16.72
C LEU A 10 9.74 2.08 -16.38
N VAL A 11 9.95 3.00 -17.32
CA VAL A 11 9.40 4.35 -17.28
C VAL A 11 8.69 4.54 -18.62
N ALA A 12 7.43 4.92 -18.57
CA ALA A 12 6.60 5.15 -19.74
C ALA A 12 5.60 6.27 -19.44
N ASP A 13 5.27 7.06 -20.45
CA ASP A 13 4.21 8.06 -20.33
C ASP A 13 2.85 7.37 -20.18
N VAL A 14 2.13 7.74 -19.13
CA VAL A 14 0.81 7.23 -18.83
C VAL A 14 -0.21 8.20 -19.45
N GLN A 15 -0.88 7.75 -20.52
CA GLN A 15 -1.86 8.56 -21.26
C GLN A 15 -3.22 8.65 -20.55
N GLU A 16 -3.52 7.67 -19.69
CA GLU A 16 -4.77 7.56 -18.93
C GLU A 16 -4.45 7.09 -17.52
N GLU A 17 -5.08 7.72 -16.52
CA GLU A 17 -4.97 7.29 -15.13
C GLU A 17 -5.52 5.86 -14.99
N ARG A 18 -4.73 4.97 -14.41
CA ARG A 18 -5.05 3.56 -14.27
C ARG A 18 -5.05 3.15 -12.83
N GLU A 19 -5.98 2.27 -12.50
CA GLU A 19 -6.01 1.64 -11.20
C GLU A 19 -4.79 0.72 -11.04
N PRO A 20 -4.24 0.60 -9.82
CA PRO A 20 -3.03 -0.18 -9.56
C PRO A 20 -3.19 -1.66 -9.99
N GLU A 21 -4.40 -2.22 -9.92
CA GLU A 21 -4.70 -3.57 -10.40
C GLU A 21 -4.48 -3.72 -11.92
N GLN A 22 -4.88 -2.72 -12.70
CA GLN A 22 -4.72 -2.74 -14.16
C GLN A 22 -3.23 -2.63 -14.55
N LEU A 23 -2.44 -1.89 -13.78
CA LEU A 23 -1.00 -1.80 -13.95
C LEU A 23 -0.33 -3.14 -13.60
N ALA A 24 -0.71 -3.75 -12.48
CA ALA A 24 -0.22 -5.05 -12.06
C ALA A 24 -0.53 -6.14 -13.11
N GLN A 25 -1.78 -6.23 -13.58
CA GLN A 25 -2.17 -7.21 -14.60
C GLN A 25 -1.41 -7.03 -15.92
N ARG A 26 -1.14 -5.78 -16.32
CA ARG A 26 -0.47 -5.49 -17.59
C ARG A 26 1.04 -5.76 -17.55
N PHE A 27 1.69 -5.47 -16.43
CA PHE A 27 3.16 -5.44 -16.37
C PHE A 27 3.77 -6.46 -15.41
N LEU A 28 3.00 -7.01 -14.46
CA LEU A 28 3.46 -7.81 -13.33
C LEU A 28 2.66 -9.12 -13.17
N GLY A 29 2.13 -9.67 -14.26
CA GLY A 29 1.17 -10.79 -14.22
C GLY A 29 1.68 -12.11 -13.60
N GLU A 30 2.99 -12.29 -13.48
CA GLU A 30 3.60 -13.46 -12.82
C GLU A 30 4.00 -13.21 -11.36
N ALA A 31 3.80 -11.99 -10.83
CA ALA A 31 4.18 -11.67 -9.46
C ALA A 31 3.18 -12.25 -8.44
N ASP A 32 3.70 -12.88 -7.39
CA ASP A 32 2.88 -13.37 -6.28
C ASP A 32 2.30 -12.25 -5.40
N LEU A 33 2.96 -11.08 -5.41
CA LEU A 33 2.58 -9.90 -4.63
C LEU A 33 3.04 -8.63 -5.35
N VAL A 34 2.15 -7.64 -5.45
CA VAL A 34 2.47 -6.31 -5.93
C VAL A 34 2.17 -5.31 -4.83
N LEU A 35 3.16 -4.49 -4.47
CA LEU A 35 2.99 -3.37 -3.56
C LEU A 35 2.85 -2.09 -4.37
N ALA A 36 1.74 -1.38 -4.16
CA ALA A 36 1.53 -0.06 -4.72
C ALA A 36 1.70 0.98 -3.61
N GLU A 37 2.58 1.96 -3.83
CA GLU A 37 2.67 3.16 -2.99
C GLU A 37 1.83 4.28 -3.61
N GLY A 38 0.98 4.91 -2.81
CA GLY A 38 0.03 5.91 -3.28
C GLY A 38 -1.36 5.32 -3.51
N PHE A 39 -2.08 5.83 -4.53
CA PHE A 39 -3.42 5.34 -4.89
C PHE A 39 -4.42 5.30 -3.73
N SER A 40 -4.34 6.28 -2.82
CA SER A 40 -5.11 6.26 -1.55
C SER A 40 -6.64 6.18 -1.75
N LEU A 41 -7.14 6.64 -2.90
CA LEU A 41 -8.56 6.70 -3.24
C LEU A 41 -9.07 5.45 -4.00
N CYS A 42 -8.19 4.55 -4.41
CA CYS A 42 -8.57 3.34 -5.14
C CYS A 42 -9.18 2.31 -4.19
N ALA A 43 -10.16 1.51 -4.60
CA ALA A 43 -10.83 0.53 -3.73
C ALA A 43 -9.98 -0.71 -3.37
N THR A 44 -8.68 -0.66 -3.61
CA THR A 44 -7.77 -1.78 -3.39
C THR A 44 -7.45 -1.97 -1.91
N PRO A 45 -7.18 -3.22 -1.46
CA PRO A 45 -6.75 -3.47 -0.09
C PRO A 45 -5.48 -2.68 0.25
N LYS A 46 -5.52 -1.90 1.33
CA LYS A 46 -4.41 -1.00 1.68
C LYS A 46 -4.10 -0.95 3.17
N ILE A 47 -2.86 -0.59 3.47
CA ILE A 47 -2.37 -0.25 4.81
C ILE A 47 -1.97 1.22 4.75
N GLU A 48 -2.50 2.05 5.65
CA GLU A 48 -2.14 3.47 5.70
C GLU A 48 -1.05 3.72 6.75
N VAL A 49 0.03 4.38 6.33
CA VAL A 49 1.06 4.88 7.26
C VAL A 49 0.69 6.31 7.65
N LEU A 50 0.29 6.51 8.90
CA LEU A 50 -0.15 7.79 9.42
C LEU A 50 0.71 8.17 10.61
N ARG A 51 1.28 9.38 10.62
CA ARG A 51 2.14 9.85 11.71
C ARG A 51 1.58 11.14 12.29
N ARG A 52 1.48 11.23 13.62
CA ARG A 52 1.07 12.43 14.36
C ARG A 52 1.86 13.65 13.93
N ALA A 53 3.18 13.48 13.76
CA ALA A 53 4.09 14.54 13.34
C ALA A 53 3.72 15.17 11.97
N CYS A 54 3.01 14.46 11.10
CA CYS A 54 2.55 14.99 9.82
C CYS A 54 1.33 15.93 9.95
N GLY A 55 0.61 15.90 11.09
CA GLY A 55 -0.53 16.78 11.37
C GLY A 55 -1.68 16.67 10.37
N LYS A 56 -1.84 15.50 9.73
CA LYS A 56 -2.89 15.25 8.72
C LYS A 56 -3.88 14.20 9.25
N PRO A 57 -5.17 14.31 8.89
CA PRO A 57 -6.12 13.23 9.13
C PRO A 57 -5.78 12.01 8.25
N PRO A 58 -6.34 10.82 8.55
CA PRO A 58 -6.29 9.68 7.64
C PRO A 58 -6.78 10.09 6.25
N ARG A 59 -6.08 9.61 5.22
CA ARG A 59 -6.49 9.80 3.83
C ARG A 59 -7.44 8.72 3.36
N CYS A 60 -7.35 7.53 3.93
CA CYS A 60 -8.15 6.37 3.51
C CYS A 60 -9.32 6.17 4.47
N ALA A 61 -10.51 5.92 3.92
CA ALA A 61 -11.65 5.48 4.71
C ALA A 61 -11.69 3.94 4.78
N ILE A 62 -12.44 3.41 5.75
CA ILE A 62 -12.57 1.95 5.93
C ILE A 62 -13.34 1.33 4.76
N GLU A 63 -14.37 2.03 4.28
CA GLU A 63 -15.15 1.68 3.11
C GLU A 63 -14.33 1.56 1.82
N ASP A 64 -13.18 2.23 1.75
CA ASP A 64 -12.26 2.20 0.60
C ASP A 64 -11.24 1.06 0.68
N GLY A 65 -11.43 0.08 1.58
CA GLY A 65 -10.56 -1.08 1.71
C GLY A 65 -9.35 -0.89 2.63
N LEU A 66 -9.40 0.07 3.58
CA LEU A 66 -8.37 0.23 4.60
C LEU A 66 -8.40 -0.94 5.60
N LEU A 67 -7.29 -1.68 5.68
CA LEU A 67 -7.20 -2.93 6.44
C LEU A 67 -6.53 -2.77 7.81
N ALA A 68 -5.54 -1.89 7.87
CA ALA A 68 -4.70 -1.66 9.04
C ALA A 68 -4.02 -0.29 8.94
N LEU A 69 -3.55 0.20 10.08
CA LEU A 69 -2.75 1.43 10.19
C LEU A 69 -1.37 1.11 10.72
N VAL A 70 -0.37 1.83 10.20
CA VAL A 70 0.94 1.96 10.84
C VAL A 70 0.99 3.36 11.42
N THR A 71 0.86 3.49 12.74
CA THR A 71 0.59 4.79 13.37
C THR A 71 1.12 4.90 14.80
N ASP A 72 1.38 6.14 15.24
CA ASP A 72 1.69 6.56 16.61
C ASP A 72 0.46 7.25 17.28
N MET A 73 -0.73 6.91 16.80
CA MET A 73 -2.02 7.47 17.24
C MET A 73 -3.07 6.36 17.36
N ASP A 74 -3.26 5.86 18.58
CA ASP A 74 -4.20 4.78 18.89
C ASP A 74 -5.68 5.20 18.73
N GLU A 75 -5.96 6.51 18.74
CA GLU A 75 -7.32 7.04 18.65
C GLU A 75 -7.94 6.96 17.24
N VAL A 76 -7.12 6.75 16.21
CA VAL A 76 -7.55 6.76 14.81
C VAL A 76 -8.05 5.37 14.40
N TYR A 77 -9.32 5.26 13.98
CA TYR A 77 -9.94 3.99 13.59
C TYR A 77 -9.60 2.83 14.56
N PRO A 78 -10.01 2.92 15.84
CA PRO A 78 -9.62 1.95 16.88
C PRO A 78 -10.11 0.52 16.61
N GLN A 79 -11.04 0.34 15.68
CA GLN A 79 -11.51 -0.96 15.21
C GLN A 79 -10.52 -1.69 14.28
N LEU A 80 -9.55 -0.99 13.71
CA LEU A 80 -8.55 -1.58 12.81
C LEU A 80 -7.33 -2.06 13.59
N ARG A 81 -6.58 -2.97 12.98
CA ARG A 81 -5.26 -3.35 13.51
C ARG A 81 -4.30 -2.18 13.37
N HIS A 82 -3.60 -1.86 14.45
CA HIS A 82 -2.53 -0.86 14.48
C HIS A 82 -1.18 -1.55 14.61
N PHE A 83 -0.20 -1.04 13.88
CA PHE A 83 1.20 -1.41 13.96
C PHE A 83 2.02 -0.19 14.39
N ALA A 84 3.06 -0.41 15.18
CA ALA A 84 4.05 0.63 15.45
C ALA A 84 4.83 0.98 14.16
N LEU A 85 5.37 2.19 14.07
CA LEU A 85 6.08 2.69 12.89
C LEU A 85 7.31 1.85 12.51
N ASP A 86 7.87 1.10 13.46
CA ASP A 86 9.01 0.22 13.33
C ASP A 86 8.66 -1.27 13.38
N ASP A 87 7.38 -1.64 13.49
CA ASP A 87 6.93 -3.04 13.51
C ASP A 87 6.88 -3.66 12.10
N ILE A 88 8.04 -3.76 11.47
CA ILE A 88 8.19 -4.34 10.13
C ILE A 88 7.76 -5.81 10.13
N GLY A 89 8.10 -6.57 11.17
CA GLY A 89 7.77 -7.99 11.30
C GLY A 89 6.27 -8.22 11.32
N GLY A 90 5.54 -7.49 12.17
CA GLY A 90 4.08 -7.60 12.27
C GLY A 90 3.38 -7.24 10.96
N ILE A 91 3.90 -6.24 10.22
CA ILE A 91 3.37 -5.87 8.89
C ILE A 91 3.59 -7.00 7.88
N VAL A 92 4.79 -7.60 7.84
CA VAL A 92 5.10 -8.71 6.92
C VAL A 92 4.21 -9.92 7.21
N ASP A 93 4.10 -10.32 8.48
CA ASP A 93 3.27 -11.46 8.89
C ASP A 93 1.79 -11.23 8.54
N PHE A 94 1.31 -9.99 8.72
CA PHE A 94 -0.05 -9.62 8.33
C PHE A 94 -0.28 -9.71 6.82
N MET A 95 0.69 -9.30 6.00
CA MET A 95 0.58 -9.43 4.54
C MET A 95 0.59 -10.89 4.10
N GLN A 96 1.46 -11.71 4.69
CA GLN A 96 1.59 -13.14 4.34
C GLN A 96 0.38 -13.97 4.76
N GLY A 97 -0.21 -13.68 5.93
CA GLY A 97 -1.39 -14.38 6.43
C GLY A 97 -2.68 -14.13 5.63
N ARG A 98 -2.62 -13.31 4.57
CA ARG A 98 -3.75 -13.01 3.67
C ARG A 98 -3.70 -13.72 2.32
N ARG A 99 -2.72 -14.62 2.12
CA ARG A 99 -2.68 -15.48 0.93
C ARG A 99 -3.81 -16.50 0.91
#